data_AF-A0AAD5EQX2-F1
#
_entry.id   AF-A0AAD5EQX2-F1
#
_cell.length_a   1.000
_cell.length_b   1.000
_cell.length_c   1.000
_cell.angle_alpha   90.00
_cell.angle_beta   90.00
_cell.angle_gamma   90.00
#
_symmetry.space_group_name_H-M   'P 1'
#
loop_
_entity.id
_entity.type
_entity.pdbx_description
1 polymer ?
#
loop_
_entity_poly.entity_id
_entity_poly.type
_entity_poly.pdbx_seq_one_letter_code
_entity_poly.pdbx_strand_id
1 'polypeptide(L)'
;MDKVPALTIYNMPPSLPNWDSVGVFYVTFCAVWTTLVFSGMAFCLANRHNPILRLRGLPLSFSAIAFLHCYWVLGQIVYPIGATVPTVLAYDIQYFFMGIWFPLGIALFQASNARFLHIAKLQKQFTSPHLRSSMGCNGSHSSWLCRLRNMNYTKRIMIFIGFGMIFQVLLTVGMWLACRKYHPTFGIPGTEIRGATVLEQLIDLGRGWEWWPSVLWQVIWTWIVAPILIWRAWGIRDTMGWRTQTIGCCISNLHATPMFLIASYVPAFSKVNMYFAPSQWIHLSVFMFEIFTIFVPACQVIQQWAQAKRAAAHNARWETDSQITTLRTSHSTERKHSPSQSITEKSQTIDYADSAVGDRLFTMSALNQVLDDNPGPLQDFSALSDFSGENIAFLTRLARWKASWYAEPSKEQNLEAYNRALELYADFISPRDAEFPLNLSSPDLKYLEEIFEKATRILCGEARVDPALPFEMPSSAGTGSSRSPTLTSRARYTGDIPDNFGPAVFDAAEGHVKYLVLTNTWPKFVKEMQSRRRSSETARSGFSDESDMTLTSRVSDKIATFVRSLV
;
A
#
# COMPACT_ATOMS: atom_id res chain seq x y z
N MET A 1 23.07 9.07 -65.56
CA MET A 1 22.87 9.99 -64.43
C MET A 1 21.93 9.29 -63.46
N ASP A 2 22.49 8.52 -62.55
CA ASP A 2 21.71 7.89 -61.49
C ASP A 2 21.14 9.00 -60.60
N LYS A 3 19.81 9.12 -60.57
CA LYS A 3 19.14 10.07 -59.69
C LYS A 3 19.55 9.74 -58.26
N VAL A 4 20.28 10.65 -57.61
CA VAL A 4 20.52 10.58 -56.16
C VAL A 4 19.15 10.37 -55.50
N PRO A 5 18.95 9.27 -54.73
CA PRO A 5 17.67 9.02 -54.10
C PRO A 5 17.30 10.21 -53.22
N ALA A 6 16.06 10.69 -53.35
CA ALA A 6 15.57 11.78 -52.51
C ALA A 6 15.76 11.41 -51.03
N LEU A 7 16.22 12.36 -50.22
CA LEU A 7 16.34 12.17 -48.78
C LEU A 7 14.94 12.07 -48.16
N THR A 8 14.69 10.98 -47.47
CA THR A 8 13.44 10.64 -46.77
C THR A 8 13.78 10.19 -45.36
N ILE A 9 12.78 10.03 -44.51
CA ILE A 9 13.00 9.50 -43.16
C ILE A 9 13.53 8.05 -43.13
N TYR A 10 13.39 7.30 -44.23
CA TYR A 10 13.82 5.90 -44.31
C TYR A 10 15.30 5.74 -44.64
N ASN A 11 15.91 6.74 -45.27
CA ASN A 11 17.32 6.74 -45.69
C ASN A 11 18.12 7.91 -45.08
N MET A 12 17.56 8.62 -44.11
CA MET A 12 18.27 9.65 -43.38
C MET A 12 19.43 9.03 -42.59
N PRO A 13 20.68 9.50 -42.77
CA PRO A 13 21.81 8.98 -42.01
C PRO A 13 21.69 9.38 -40.55
N PRO A 14 22.06 8.49 -39.60
CA PRO A 14 22.17 8.86 -38.21
C PRO A 14 23.18 9.99 -38.00
N SER A 15 22.92 10.82 -37.00
CA SER A 15 23.77 11.94 -36.61
C SER A 15 24.55 11.61 -35.33
N LEU A 16 25.56 12.44 -35.02
CA LEU A 16 26.31 12.30 -33.77
C LEU A 16 25.40 12.60 -32.56
N PRO A 17 25.67 12.00 -31.40
CA PRO A 17 24.90 12.29 -30.20
C PRO A 17 25.05 13.77 -29.81
N ASN A 18 23.97 14.36 -29.28
CA ASN A 18 23.98 15.73 -28.81
C ASN A 18 24.51 15.80 -27.37
N TRP A 19 25.78 16.18 -27.24
CA TRP A 19 26.49 16.37 -25.97
C TRP A 19 26.62 17.83 -25.54
N ASP A 20 25.70 18.69 -25.99
CA ASP A 20 25.56 20.03 -25.42
C ASP A 20 25.16 19.98 -23.93
N SER A 21 25.11 21.15 -23.29
CA SER A 21 24.75 21.25 -21.87
C SER A 21 23.38 20.64 -21.54
N VAL A 22 22.45 20.62 -22.50
CA VAL A 22 21.11 20.03 -22.33
C VAL A 22 21.18 18.50 -22.39
N GLY A 23 21.94 17.94 -23.34
CA GLY A 23 22.18 16.51 -23.43
C GLY A 23 22.90 15.96 -22.20
N VAL A 24 23.93 16.67 -21.72
CA VAL A 24 24.63 16.32 -20.47
C VAL A 24 23.68 16.35 -19.27
N PHE A 25 22.80 17.35 -19.20
CA PHE A 25 21.77 17.42 -18.16
C PHE A 25 20.86 16.18 -18.18
N TYR A 26 20.29 15.82 -19.33
CA TYR A 26 19.38 14.67 -19.44
C TYR A 26 20.05 13.36 -19.02
N VAL A 27 21.29 13.12 -19.45
CA VAL A 27 22.03 11.90 -19.09
C VAL A 27 22.37 11.88 -17.60
N THR A 28 22.82 13.01 -17.05
CA THR A 28 23.13 13.13 -15.61
C THR A 28 21.87 12.95 -14.77
N PHE A 29 20.76 13.57 -15.17
CA PHE A 29 19.47 13.45 -14.51
C PHE A 29 18.96 12.00 -14.55
N CYS A 30 19.07 11.34 -15.71
CA CYS A 30 18.75 9.93 -15.85
C CYS A 30 19.58 9.07 -14.89
N ALA A 31 20.90 9.21 -14.88
CA ALA A 31 21.79 8.41 -14.04
C ALA A 31 21.53 8.61 -12.53
N VAL A 32 21.40 9.87 -12.09
CA VAL A 32 21.12 10.21 -10.69
C VAL A 32 19.75 9.66 -10.28
N TRP A 33 18.73 9.88 -11.09
CA TRP A 33 17.37 9.46 -10.77
C TRP A 33 17.22 7.94 -10.74
N THR A 34 17.76 7.23 -11.74
CA THR A 34 17.82 5.77 -11.75
C THR A 34 18.50 5.24 -10.49
N THR A 35 19.64 5.82 -10.10
CA THR A 35 20.35 5.43 -8.86
C THR A 35 19.46 5.63 -7.63
N LEU A 36 18.74 6.76 -7.52
CA LEU A 36 17.84 7.03 -6.41
C LEU A 36 16.66 6.06 -6.36
N VAL A 37 16.02 5.77 -7.49
CA VAL A 37 14.89 4.82 -7.58
C VAL A 37 15.32 3.43 -7.15
N PHE A 38 16.43 2.91 -7.71
CA PHE A 38 16.92 1.58 -7.35
C PHE A 38 17.43 1.51 -5.90
N SER A 39 18.05 2.58 -5.39
CA SER A 39 18.43 2.65 -3.97
C SER A 39 17.21 2.64 -3.05
N GLY A 40 16.14 3.36 -3.40
CA GLY A 40 14.88 3.35 -2.65
C GLY A 40 14.16 1.99 -2.71
N MET A 41 14.19 1.32 -3.86
CA MET A 41 13.70 -0.06 -4.01
C MET A 41 14.51 -1.04 -3.15
N ALA A 42 15.85 -0.96 -3.19
CA ALA A 42 16.74 -1.78 -2.39
C ALA A 42 16.52 -1.55 -0.88
N PHE A 43 16.37 -0.30 -0.44
CA PHE A 43 16.02 0.04 0.94
C PHE A 43 14.70 -0.61 1.36
N CYS A 44 13.66 -0.51 0.54
CA CYS A 44 12.37 -1.15 0.82
C CYS A 44 12.48 -2.69 0.81
N LEU A 45 13.28 -3.29 -0.07
CA LEU A 45 13.52 -4.74 -0.09
C LEU A 45 14.25 -5.23 1.17
N ALA A 46 15.29 -4.53 1.61
CA ALA A 46 16.01 -4.85 2.83
C ALA A 46 15.09 -4.81 4.06
N ASN A 47 14.12 -3.88 4.05
CA ASN A 47 13.16 -3.70 5.13
C ASN A 47 11.81 -4.41 4.92
N ARG A 48 11.73 -5.36 3.97
CA ARG A 48 10.49 -6.06 3.57
C ARG A 48 9.74 -6.74 4.72
N HIS A 49 10.43 -7.08 5.80
CA HIS A 49 9.83 -7.72 6.98
C HIS A 49 8.99 -6.76 7.81
N ASN A 50 9.13 -5.44 7.62
CA ASN A 50 8.30 -4.45 8.28
C ASN A 50 6.82 -4.61 7.83
N PRO A 51 5.85 -4.69 8.77
CA PRO A 51 4.43 -4.82 8.46
C PRO A 51 3.91 -3.81 7.42
N ILE A 52 4.39 -2.56 7.44
CA ILE A 52 4.01 -1.51 6.48
C ILE A 52 4.32 -1.92 5.03
N LEU A 53 5.47 -2.55 4.82
CA LEU A 53 5.93 -2.98 3.50
C LEU A 53 5.37 -4.35 3.09
N ARG A 54 5.20 -5.25 4.06
CA ARG A 54 4.65 -6.60 3.85
C ARG A 54 3.21 -6.55 3.31
N LEU A 55 2.37 -5.66 3.86
CA LEU A 55 0.98 -5.49 3.43
C LEU A 55 0.87 -5.00 1.97
N ARG A 56 1.80 -4.15 1.54
CA ARG A 56 1.82 -3.52 0.21
C ARG A 56 2.06 -4.50 -0.95
N GLY A 57 2.72 -5.63 -0.70
CA GLY A 57 3.05 -6.60 -1.75
C GLY A 57 4.06 -6.03 -2.75
N LEU A 58 5.29 -5.80 -2.28
CA LEU A 58 6.38 -5.17 -3.04
C LEU A 58 6.59 -5.70 -4.47
N PRO A 59 6.50 -7.02 -4.76
CA PRO A 59 6.76 -7.53 -6.11
C PRO A 59 5.90 -6.90 -7.20
N LEU A 60 4.61 -6.67 -6.95
CA LEU A 60 3.71 -6.04 -7.93
C LEU A 60 4.09 -4.58 -8.16
N SER A 61 4.34 -3.85 -7.07
CA SER A 61 4.69 -2.44 -7.12
C SER A 61 6.06 -2.20 -7.79
N PHE A 62 7.04 -3.04 -7.51
CA PHE A 62 8.38 -2.94 -8.11
C PHE A 62 8.40 -3.39 -9.56
N SER A 63 7.63 -4.42 -9.91
CA SER A 63 7.46 -4.78 -11.32
C SER A 63 6.81 -3.63 -12.11
N ALA A 64 5.76 -3.02 -11.55
CA ALA A 64 5.14 -1.84 -12.15
C ALA A 64 6.15 -0.70 -12.38
N ILE A 65 6.90 -0.34 -11.34
CA ILE A 65 7.92 0.72 -11.41
C ILE A 65 9.04 0.34 -12.38
N ALA A 66 9.50 -0.91 -12.43
CA ALA A 66 10.53 -1.31 -13.39
C ALA A 66 10.10 -1.10 -14.84
N PHE A 67 8.88 -1.51 -15.21
CA PHE A 67 8.34 -1.28 -16.55
C PHE A 67 8.19 0.20 -16.88
N LEU A 68 7.68 1.00 -15.94
CA LEU A 68 7.53 2.44 -16.11
C LEU A 68 8.89 3.14 -16.19
N HIS A 69 9.86 2.75 -15.35
CA HIS A 69 11.20 3.33 -15.33
C HIS A 69 11.96 3.07 -16.63
N CYS A 70 11.85 1.86 -17.19
CA CYS A 70 12.41 1.56 -18.51
C CYS A 70 11.87 2.51 -19.58
N TYR A 71 10.57 2.84 -19.55
CA TYR A 71 10.00 3.84 -20.44
C TYR A 71 10.49 5.26 -20.13
N TRP A 72 10.59 5.62 -18.86
CA TRP A 72 11.12 6.91 -18.42
C TRP A 72 12.55 7.18 -18.91
N VAL A 73 13.42 6.17 -18.81
CA VAL A 73 14.81 6.21 -19.31
C VAL A 73 14.83 6.47 -20.81
N LEU A 74 13.96 5.80 -21.58
CA LEU A 74 13.84 6.03 -23.03
C LEU A 74 13.54 7.50 -23.33
N GLY A 75 12.62 8.11 -22.56
CA GLY A 75 12.37 9.55 -22.61
C GLY A 75 13.64 10.38 -22.46
N GLN A 76 14.42 10.15 -21.41
CA GLN A 76 15.59 10.96 -21.10
C GLN A 76 16.69 10.87 -22.16
N ILE A 77 16.83 9.73 -22.83
CA ILE A 77 17.85 9.54 -23.86
C ILE A 77 17.43 10.02 -25.26
N VAL A 78 16.14 10.35 -25.49
CA VAL A 78 15.65 10.79 -26.81
C VAL A 78 16.39 12.02 -27.31
N TYR A 79 16.60 13.02 -26.47
CA TYR A 79 17.30 14.25 -26.86
C TYR A 79 18.80 14.03 -27.15
N PRO A 80 19.60 13.45 -26.24
CA PRO A 80 21.03 13.28 -26.47
C PRO A 80 21.37 12.17 -27.49
N ILE A 81 20.59 11.08 -27.55
CA ILE A 81 20.96 9.86 -28.27
C ILE A 81 19.98 9.54 -29.41
N GLY A 82 18.74 10.02 -29.38
CA GLY A 82 17.70 9.60 -30.33
C GLY A 82 18.06 9.81 -31.81
N ALA A 83 18.87 10.82 -32.13
CA ALA A 83 19.30 11.09 -33.49
C ALA A 83 20.47 10.20 -33.98
N THR A 84 21.04 9.35 -33.12
CA THR A 84 22.13 8.40 -33.43
C THR A 84 21.66 7.07 -33.98
N VAL A 85 20.36 6.82 -33.93
CA VAL A 85 19.71 5.64 -34.50
C VAL A 85 18.85 6.05 -35.69
N PRO A 86 18.58 5.15 -36.64
CA PRO A 86 17.65 5.44 -37.74
C PRO A 86 16.30 5.93 -37.21
N THR A 87 15.76 6.99 -37.82
CA THR A 87 14.55 7.67 -37.34
C THR A 87 13.37 6.73 -37.17
N VAL A 88 13.10 5.87 -38.16
CA VAL A 88 11.99 4.90 -38.10
C VAL A 88 12.17 3.95 -36.92
N LEU A 89 13.39 3.44 -36.70
CA LEU A 89 13.70 2.54 -35.58
C LEU A 89 13.49 3.23 -34.21
N ALA A 90 13.85 4.52 -34.09
CA ALA A 90 13.59 5.28 -32.86
C ALA A 90 12.09 5.33 -32.53
N TYR A 91 11.25 5.57 -33.55
CA TYR A 91 9.80 5.59 -33.40
C TYR A 91 9.20 4.19 -33.19
N ASP A 92 9.77 3.14 -33.78
CA ASP A 92 9.39 1.75 -33.49
C ASP A 92 9.61 1.43 -32.00
N ILE A 93 10.80 1.77 -31.47
CA ILE A 93 11.12 1.58 -30.05
C ILE A 93 10.12 2.35 -29.19
N GLN A 94 9.86 3.62 -29.49
CA GLN A 94 8.85 4.41 -28.76
C GLN A 94 7.46 3.77 -28.83
N TYR A 95 7.05 3.29 -30.00
CA TYR A 95 5.75 2.67 -30.21
C TYR A 95 5.54 1.43 -29.33
N PHE A 96 6.52 0.52 -29.30
CA PHE A 96 6.43 -0.68 -28.48
C PHE A 96 6.52 -0.40 -26.98
N PHE A 97 7.37 0.53 -26.54
CA PHE A 97 7.44 0.89 -25.13
C PHE A 97 6.14 1.56 -24.64
N MET A 98 5.58 2.48 -25.44
CA MET A 98 4.31 3.12 -25.13
C MET A 98 3.11 2.16 -25.28
N GLY A 99 3.19 1.17 -26.17
CA GLY A 99 2.13 0.20 -26.42
C GLY A 99 2.14 -1.03 -25.51
N ILE A 100 3.28 -1.40 -24.93
CA ILE A 100 3.43 -2.63 -24.14
C ILE A 100 3.94 -2.34 -22.72
N TRP A 101 5.14 -1.77 -22.58
CA TRP A 101 5.79 -1.56 -21.27
C TRP A 101 4.99 -0.59 -20.40
N PHE A 102 4.62 0.56 -20.95
CA PHE A 102 3.89 1.57 -20.20
C PHE A 102 2.50 1.06 -19.73
N PRO A 103 1.63 0.49 -20.59
CA PRO A 103 0.36 -0.08 -20.16
C PRO A 103 0.50 -1.22 -19.14
N LEU A 104 1.52 -2.06 -19.28
CA LEU A 104 1.83 -3.12 -18.32
C LEU A 104 2.19 -2.55 -16.95
N GLY A 105 3.06 -1.53 -16.93
CA GLY A 105 3.43 -0.81 -15.72
C GLY A 105 2.21 -0.22 -15.01
N ILE A 106 1.33 0.44 -15.75
CA ILE A 106 0.07 0.97 -15.20
C ILE A 106 -0.84 -0.17 -14.71
N ALA A 107 -1.02 -1.25 -15.46
CA ALA A 107 -1.88 -2.36 -15.05
C ALA A 107 -1.40 -3.02 -13.74
N LEU A 108 -0.10 -3.25 -13.59
CA LEU A 108 0.50 -3.78 -12.36
C LEU A 108 0.36 -2.81 -11.18
N PHE A 109 0.53 -1.50 -11.43
CA PHE A 109 0.27 -0.48 -10.41
C PHE A 109 -1.19 -0.52 -9.94
N GLN A 110 -2.13 -0.73 -10.86
CA GLN A 110 -3.54 -0.86 -10.52
C GLN A 110 -3.86 -2.15 -9.76
N ALA A 111 -3.18 -3.25 -10.06
CA ALA A 111 -3.25 -4.46 -9.25
C ALA A 111 -2.84 -4.19 -7.80
N SER A 112 -1.77 -3.41 -7.60
CA SER A 112 -1.30 -3.00 -6.26
C SER A 112 -2.34 -2.13 -5.54
N ASN A 113 -2.96 -1.16 -6.21
CA ASN A 113 -4.02 -0.33 -5.61
C ASN A 113 -5.32 -1.11 -5.34
N ALA A 114 -5.65 -2.10 -6.17
CA ALA A 114 -6.80 -2.96 -5.91
C ALA A 114 -6.57 -3.83 -4.66
N ARG A 115 -5.33 -4.29 -4.43
CA ARG A 115 -4.94 -4.98 -3.18
C ARG A 115 -5.13 -4.08 -1.96
N PHE A 116 -4.76 -2.80 -2.02
CA PHE A 116 -5.02 -1.83 -0.96
C PHE A 116 -6.50 -1.77 -0.58
N LEU A 117 -7.37 -1.52 -1.57
CA LEU A 117 -8.81 -1.42 -1.34
C LEU A 117 -9.39 -2.73 -0.80
N HIS A 118 -8.84 -3.88 -1.23
CA HIS A 118 -9.25 -5.18 -0.72
C HIS A 118 -8.90 -5.35 0.76
N ILE A 119 -7.64 -5.05 1.16
CA ILE A 119 -7.19 -5.14 2.55
C ILE A 119 -8.01 -4.20 3.43
N ALA A 120 -8.21 -2.95 3.01
CA ALA A 120 -9.02 -1.98 3.73
C ALA A 120 -10.48 -2.46 3.92
N LYS A 121 -11.05 -3.18 2.93
CA LYS A 121 -12.38 -3.78 3.05
C LYS A 121 -12.40 -4.95 4.03
N LEU A 122 -11.38 -5.81 4.02
CA LEU A 122 -11.31 -6.97 4.90
C LEU A 122 -11.13 -6.53 6.36
N GLN A 123 -10.28 -5.53 6.62
CA GLN A 123 -10.05 -5.02 7.98
C GLN A 123 -11.31 -4.44 8.64
N LYS A 124 -12.30 -3.96 7.86
CA LYS A 124 -13.61 -3.53 8.39
C LYS A 124 -14.38 -4.64 9.15
N GLN A 125 -14.05 -5.91 8.93
CA GLN A 125 -14.69 -7.00 9.67
C GLN A 125 -14.44 -6.95 11.18
N PHE A 126 -13.34 -6.32 11.60
CA PHE A 126 -12.98 -6.21 13.01
C PHE A 126 -13.75 -5.11 13.75
N THR A 127 -14.40 -4.18 13.05
CA THR A 127 -15.26 -3.14 13.65
C THR A 127 -16.74 -3.49 13.56
N SER A 128 -17.13 -4.39 12.66
CA SER A 128 -18.53 -4.69 12.37
C SER A 128 -18.69 -6.18 12.04
N PRO A 129 -19.00 -7.03 13.05
CA PRO A 129 -19.12 -8.47 12.89
C PRO A 129 -20.18 -8.88 11.84
N HIS A 130 -21.21 -8.06 11.63
CA HIS A 130 -22.28 -8.27 10.64
C HIS A 130 -21.82 -8.18 9.18
N LEU A 131 -20.64 -7.60 8.90
CA LEU A 131 -20.06 -7.52 7.56
C LEU A 131 -19.28 -8.78 7.15
N ARG A 132 -19.23 -9.83 8.01
CA ARG A 132 -18.76 -11.17 7.64
C ARG A 132 -19.74 -11.79 6.63
N SER A 133 -19.66 -11.34 5.39
CA SER A 133 -20.45 -11.86 4.29
C SER A 133 -19.99 -13.29 3.98
N SER A 134 -20.86 -14.25 4.27
CA SER A 134 -20.80 -15.59 3.72
C SER A 134 -20.90 -15.50 2.20
N MET A 135 -19.79 -15.66 1.49
CA MET A 135 -19.84 -15.89 0.04
C MET A 135 -20.26 -17.33 -0.21
N GLY A 136 -21.57 -17.53 -0.27
CA GLY A 136 -22.20 -18.76 -0.73
C GLY A 136 -22.14 -18.91 -2.24
N CYS A 137 -21.65 -20.07 -2.68
CA CYS A 137 -22.14 -20.86 -3.82
C CYS A 137 -21.50 -22.25 -3.71
N ASN A 138 -22.27 -23.24 -3.24
CA ASN A 138 -21.90 -24.66 -3.25
C ASN A 138 -22.69 -25.36 -4.36
N GLY A 139 -22.01 -26.22 -5.12
CA GLY A 139 -22.64 -27.13 -6.08
C GLY A 139 -21.65 -27.62 -7.13
N SER A 140 -21.53 -28.93 -7.29
CA SER A 140 -20.72 -29.59 -8.32
C SER A 140 -21.15 -29.26 -9.76
N HIS A 141 -22.27 -28.53 -9.95
CA HIS A 141 -22.84 -28.09 -11.22
C HIS A 141 -22.71 -26.58 -11.50
N SER A 142 -21.81 -25.83 -10.85
CA SER A 142 -21.74 -24.38 -11.05
C SER A 142 -21.03 -23.98 -12.35
N SER A 143 -21.70 -23.16 -13.18
CA SER A 143 -21.16 -22.47 -14.37
C SER A 143 -19.79 -21.82 -14.12
N TRP A 144 -18.95 -21.74 -15.16
CA TRP A 144 -17.62 -21.10 -15.12
C TRP A 144 -17.66 -19.69 -14.51
N LEU A 145 -18.74 -18.93 -14.76
CA LEU A 145 -18.97 -17.60 -14.18
C LEU A 145 -19.11 -17.63 -12.65
N CYS A 146 -19.68 -18.70 -12.09
CA CYS A 146 -19.83 -18.86 -10.64
C CYS A 146 -18.49 -19.21 -9.97
N ARG A 147 -17.67 -20.04 -10.64
CA ARG A 147 -16.28 -20.31 -10.21
C ARG A 147 -15.41 -19.05 -10.27
N LEU A 148 -15.56 -18.24 -11.32
CA LEU A 148 -14.84 -16.95 -11.44
C LEU A 148 -15.28 -15.93 -10.38
N ARG A 149 -16.58 -15.91 -10.03
CA ARG A 149 -17.12 -15.05 -8.97
C ARG A 149 -16.60 -15.42 -7.59
N ASN A 150 -16.36 -16.71 -7.34
CA ASN A 150 -15.90 -17.24 -6.05
C ASN A 150 -14.37 -17.30 -5.91
N MET A 151 -13.62 -16.92 -6.94
CA MET A 151 -12.15 -16.87 -6.93
C MET A 151 -11.64 -15.68 -6.11
N ASN A 152 -10.51 -15.87 -5.40
CA ASN A 152 -9.86 -14.81 -4.63
C ASN A 152 -9.70 -13.54 -5.48
N TYR A 153 -10.08 -12.40 -4.91
CA TYR A 153 -10.18 -11.11 -5.62
C TYR A 153 -8.90 -10.76 -6.39
N THR A 154 -7.74 -10.99 -5.77
CA THR A 154 -6.42 -10.76 -6.36
C THR A 154 -6.12 -11.69 -7.54
N LYS A 155 -6.41 -13.00 -7.44
CA LYS A 155 -6.22 -13.96 -8.56
C LYS A 155 -7.06 -13.59 -9.77
N ARG A 156 -8.32 -13.21 -9.52
CA ARG A 156 -9.23 -12.74 -10.56
C ARG A 156 -8.69 -11.52 -11.29
N ILE A 157 -8.16 -10.54 -10.56
CA ILE A 157 -7.56 -9.35 -11.16
C ILE A 157 -6.32 -9.69 -11.98
N MET A 158 -5.41 -10.53 -11.46
CA MET A 158 -4.20 -10.93 -12.20
C MET A 158 -4.52 -11.66 -13.50
N ILE A 159 -5.56 -12.50 -13.52
CA ILE A 159 -6.02 -13.16 -14.74
C ILE A 159 -6.56 -12.14 -15.75
N PHE A 160 -7.38 -11.19 -15.33
CA PHE A 160 -7.88 -10.14 -16.22
C PHE A 160 -6.75 -9.26 -16.77
N ILE A 161 -5.77 -8.90 -15.94
CA ILE A 161 -4.56 -8.19 -16.38
C ILE A 161 -3.81 -9.04 -17.40
N GLY A 162 -3.59 -10.33 -17.13
CA GLY A 162 -2.91 -11.25 -18.05
C GLY A 162 -3.59 -11.33 -19.42
N PHE A 163 -4.91 -11.54 -19.46
CA PHE A 163 -5.67 -11.55 -20.72
C PHE A 163 -5.64 -10.19 -21.42
N GLY A 164 -5.82 -9.09 -20.68
CA GLY A 164 -5.73 -7.74 -21.23
C GLY A 164 -4.37 -7.44 -21.83
N MET A 165 -3.29 -7.93 -21.21
CA MET A 165 -1.93 -7.77 -21.71
C MET A 165 -1.66 -8.60 -22.96
N ILE A 166 -2.12 -9.84 -23.03
CA ILE A 166 -2.03 -10.65 -24.26
C ILE A 166 -2.75 -9.93 -25.40
N PHE A 167 -3.98 -9.46 -25.15
CA PHE A 167 -4.74 -8.71 -26.13
C PHE A 167 -4.02 -7.42 -26.55
N GLN A 168 -3.48 -6.66 -25.60
CA GLN A 168 -2.71 -5.45 -25.86
C GLN A 168 -1.49 -5.72 -26.75
N VAL A 169 -0.70 -6.75 -26.44
CA VAL A 169 0.48 -7.13 -27.24
C VAL A 169 0.08 -7.52 -28.66
N LEU A 170 -0.95 -8.37 -28.82
CA LEU A 170 -1.45 -8.78 -30.14
C LEU A 170 -1.96 -7.57 -30.94
N LEU A 171 -2.67 -6.65 -30.29
CA LEU A 171 -3.17 -5.43 -30.92
C LEU A 171 -2.04 -4.50 -31.34
N THR A 172 -1.06 -4.23 -30.47
CA THR A 172 0.11 -3.38 -30.77
C THR A 172 0.93 -3.97 -31.92
N VAL A 173 1.27 -5.25 -31.87
CA VAL A 173 2.03 -5.92 -32.94
C VAL A 173 1.22 -5.96 -34.25
N GLY A 174 -0.08 -6.30 -34.18
CA GLY A 174 -0.95 -6.34 -35.35
C GLY A 174 -1.09 -4.99 -36.03
N MET A 175 -1.21 -3.91 -35.27
CA MET A 175 -1.29 -2.55 -35.81
C MET A 175 0.03 -2.07 -36.39
N TRP A 176 1.16 -2.40 -35.76
CA TRP A 176 2.48 -2.13 -36.30
C TRP A 176 2.69 -2.83 -37.66
N LEU A 177 2.39 -4.12 -37.76
CA LEU A 177 2.47 -4.89 -39.01
C LEU A 177 1.52 -4.37 -40.09
N ALA A 178 0.35 -3.87 -39.71
CA ALA A 178 -0.65 -3.33 -40.64
C ALA A 178 -0.29 -1.94 -41.17
N CYS A 179 0.56 -1.18 -40.48
CA CYS A 179 0.86 0.22 -40.78
C CYS A 179 2.08 0.36 -41.71
N ARG A 180 1.84 0.83 -42.94
CA ARG A 180 2.91 1.03 -43.95
C ARG A 180 3.93 2.12 -43.59
N LYS A 181 3.71 2.91 -42.53
CA LYS A 181 4.69 3.90 -42.06
C LYS A 181 5.96 3.26 -41.52
N TYR A 182 5.84 2.11 -40.87
CA TYR A 182 6.97 1.36 -40.32
C TYR A 182 7.58 0.43 -41.37
N HIS A 183 6.76 0.01 -42.35
CA HIS A 183 7.14 -0.92 -43.40
C HIS A 183 6.72 -0.40 -44.79
N PRO A 184 7.61 0.29 -45.52
CA PRO A 184 7.25 0.87 -46.82
C PRO A 184 6.90 -0.19 -47.88
N THR A 185 7.23 -1.46 -47.66
CA THR A 185 7.02 -2.55 -48.62
C THR A 185 5.73 -3.36 -48.39
N PHE A 186 5.12 -3.33 -47.20
CA PHE A 186 3.92 -4.11 -46.91
C PHE A 186 3.04 -3.46 -45.83
N GLY A 187 1.74 -3.81 -45.81
CA GLY A 187 0.74 -3.24 -44.91
C GLY A 187 -0.49 -2.73 -45.66
N ILE A 188 -1.39 -2.05 -44.96
CA ILE A 188 -2.65 -1.55 -45.51
C ILE A 188 -2.40 -0.29 -46.37
N PRO A 189 -2.80 -0.29 -47.67
CA PRO A 189 -2.68 0.90 -48.52
C PRO A 189 -3.40 2.12 -47.92
N GLY A 190 -2.78 3.30 -48.05
CA GLY A 190 -3.32 4.56 -47.50
C GLY A 190 -2.87 4.91 -46.08
N THR A 191 -2.14 4.00 -45.42
CA THR A 191 -1.46 4.24 -44.13
C THR A 191 -0.03 4.75 -44.28
N GLU A 192 0.42 4.99 -45.51
CA GLU A 192 1.77 5.47 -45.83
C GLU A 192 1.99 6.93 -45.37
N ILE A 193 3.25 7.32 -45.27
CA ILE A 193 3.64 8.70 -44.96
C ILE A 193 3.36 9.59 -46.17
N ARG A 194 2.72 10.74 -45.93
CA ARG A 194 2.23 11.64 -47.01
C ARG A 194 3.08 12.89 -47.17
N GLY A 195 3.83 13.28 -46.14
CA GLY A 195 4.70 14.45 -46.16
C GLY A 195 5.70 14.49 -47.33
N ALA A 196 5.80 15.65 -47.98
CA ALA A 196 6.74 15.87 -49.08
C ALA A 196 8.14 16.23 -48.57
N THR A 197 8.20 16.92 -47.43
CA THR A 197 9.46 17.28 -46.76
C THR A 197 9.79 16.31 -45.63
N VAL A 198 11.08 16.18 -45.31
CA VAL A 198 11.55 15.36 -44.18
C VAL A 198 10.88 15.74 -42.86
N LEU A 199 10.65 17.05 -42.62
CA LEU A 199 9.99 17.54 -41.42
C LEU A 199 8.52 17.10 -41.35
N GLU A 200 7.79 17.21 -42.47
CA GLU A 200 6.41 16.71 -42.55
C GLU A 200 6.34 15.20 -42.38
N GLN A 201 7.29 14.45 -42.96
CA GLN A 201 7.39 13.01 -42.79
C GLN A 201 7.63 12.61 -41.32
N LEU A 202 8.47 13.36 -40.59
CA LEU A 202 8.72 13.15 -39.16
C LEU A 202 7.44 13.40 -38.33
N ILE A 203 6.70 14.44 -38.67
CA ILE A 203 5.41 14.76 -38.04
C ILE A 203 4.38 13.66 -38.30
N ASP A 204 4.27 13.19 -39.54
CA ASP A 204 3.38 12.09 -39.95
C ASP A 204 3.76 10.76 -39.28
N LEU A 205 5.05 10.50 -39.06
CA LEU A 205 5.53 9.29 -38.37
C LEU A 205 5.13 9.30 -36.89
N GLY A 206 5.15 10.46 -36.25
CA GLY A 206 4.77 10.62 -34.84
C GLY A 206 3.27 10.74 -34.58
N ARG A 207 2.42 10.74 -35.61
CA ARG A 207 0.97 10.96 -35.49
C ARG A 207 0.18 9.97 -36.32
N GLY A 208 -0.83 9.34 -35.74
CA GLY A 208 -1.76 8.55 -36.55
C GLY A 208 -2.67 7.66 -35.74
N TRP A 209 -3.50 6.91 -36.47
CA TRP A 209 -4.49 6.00 -35.90
C TRP A 209 -3.83 4.79 -35.20
N GLU A 210 -2.60 4.46 -35.58
CA GLU A 210 -1.79 3.37 -35.00
C GLU A 210 -1.55 3.56 -33.49
N TRP A 211 -1.56 4.81 -33.02
CA TRP A 211 -1.39 5.17 -31.60
C TRP A 211 -2.70 5.10 -30.80
N TRP A 212 -3.85 4.95 -31.47
CA TRP A 212 -5.16 5.07 -30.85
C TRP A 212 -5.39 4.09 -29.69
N PRO A 213 -5.03 2.79 -29.77
CA PRO A 213 -5.23 1.90 -28.63
C PRO A 213 -4.46 2.34 -27.40
N SER A 214 -3.21 2.74 -27.55
CA SER A 214 -2.34 3.17 -26.45
C SER A 214 -2.88 4.44 -25.80
N VAL A 215 -3.28 5.43 -26.62
CA VAL A 215 -3.81 6.71 -26.14
C VAL A 215 -5.20 6.56 -25.52
N LEU A 216 -6.11 5.81 -26.16
CA LEU A 216 -7.46 5.57 -25.64
C LEU A 216 -7.41 4.85 -24.30
N TRP A 217 -6.56 3.82 -24.20
CA TRP A 217 -6.37 3.09 -22.95
C TRP A 217 -5.83 3.98 -21.85
N GLN A 218 -4.85 4.84 -22.17
CA GLN A 218 -4.37 5.88 -21.25
C GLN A 218 -5.50 6.77 -20.74
N VAL A 219 -6.34 7.31 -21.63
CA VAL A 219 -7.49 8.14 -21.23
C VAL A 219 -8.43 7.40 -20.29
N ILE A 220 -8.77 6.14 -20.60
CA ILE A 220 -9.63 5.32 -19.72
C ILE A 220 -9.01 5.20 -18.32
N TRP A 221 -7.71 4.93 -18.22
CA TRP A 221 -7.06 4.82 -16.92
C TRP A 221 -7.02 6.14 -16.17
N THR A 222 -6.62 7.23 -16.82
CA THR A 222 -6.40 8.51 -16.14
C THR A 222 -7.68 9.27 -15.87
N TRP A 223 -8.69 9.19 -16.74
CA TRP A 223 -9.91 10.01 -16.66
C TRP A 223 -11.16 9.24 -16.22
N ILE A 224 -11.13 7.91 -16.20
CA ILE A 224 -12.24 7.10 -15.68
C ILE A 224 -11.80 6.36 -14.41
N VAL A 225 -10.75 5.54 -14.52
CA VAL A 225 -10.37 4.66 -13.41
C VAL A 225 -9.71 5.43 -12.25
N ALA A 226 -8.80 6.35 -12.53
CA ALA A 226 -8.13 7.15 -11.49
C ALA A 226 -9.13 7.96 -10.64
N PRO A 227 -10.12 8.69 -11.20
CA PRO A 227 -11.17 9.33 -10.39
C PRO A 227 -11.96 8.36 -9.52
N ILE A 228 -12.33 7.18 -10.04
CA ILE A 228 -13.01 6.14 -9.24
C ILE A 228 -12.14 5.69 -8.07
N LEU A 229 -10.83 5.52 -8.28
CA LEU A 229 -9.89 5.13 -7.24
C LEU A 229 -9.69 6.23 -6.20
N ILE A 230 -9.56 7.49 -6.64
CA ILE A 230 -9.52 8.65 -5.75
C ILE A 230 -10.77 8.66 -4.87
N TRP A 231 -11.96 8.52 -5.46
CA TRP A 231 -13.22 8.52 -4.71
C TRP A 231 -13.30 7.37 -3.70
N ARG A 232 -12.93 6.15 -4.10
CA ARG A 232 -12.90 4.98 -3.20
C ARG A 232 -11.86 5.11 -2.09
N ALA A 233 -10.70 5.68 -2.40
CA ALA A 233 -9.63 5.90 -1.43
C ALA A 233 -9.89 7.12 -0.52
N TRP A 234 -10.75 8.06 -0.92
CA TRP A 234 -10.96 9.32 -0.22
C TRP A 234 -11.36 9.15 1.24
N GLY A 235 -12.24 8.18 1.50
CA GLY A 235 -12.75 7.88 2.84
C GLY A 235 -11.82 7.03 3.72
N ILE A 236 -10.71 6.53 3.19
CA ILE A 236 -9.77 5.67 3.93
C ILE A 236 -8.71 6.57 4.58
N ARG A 237 -8.60 6.59 5.90
CA ARG A 237 -7.59 7.41 6.60
C ARG A 237 -6.46 6.52 7.08
N ASP A 238 -5.58 6.09 6.17
CA ASP A 238 -4.49 5.20 6.56
C ASP A 238 -3.30 5.95 7.16
N THR A 239 -2.62 5.33 8.12
CA THR A 239 -1.38 5.86 8.72
C THR A 239 -0.14 5.52 7.89
N MET A 240 -0.28 4.58 6.94
CA MET A 240 0.79 3.97 6.15
C MET A 240 1.18 4.74 4.88
N GLY A 241 0.51 5.85 4.58
CA GLY A 241 0.76 6.69 3.40
C GLY A 241 0.35 6.07 2.07
N TRP A 242 -0.39 4.96 2.09
CA TRP A 242 -0.83 4.26 0.89
C TRP A 242 -1.95 5.03 0.16
N ARG A 243 -2.86 5.70 0.88
CA ARG A 243 -3.80 6.66 0.28
C ARG A 243 -3.06 7.79 -0.40
N THR A 244 -2.10 8.40 0.29
CA THR A 244 -1.33 9.54 -0.23
C THR A 244 -0.61 9.15 -1.51
N GLN A 245 0.02 7.97 -1.55
CA GLN A 245 0.60 7.43 -2.77
C GLN A 245 -0.44 7.28 -3.88
N THR A 246 -1.57 6.60 -3.60
CA THR A 246 -2.61 6.33 -4.61
C THR A 246 -3.16 7.63 -5.21
N ILE A 247 -3.53 8.59 -4.35
CA ILE A 247 -4.07 9.88 -4.77
C ILE A 247 -3.00 10.69 -5.51
N GLY A 248 -1.77 10.74 -4.99
CA GLY A 248 -0.65 11.46 -5.60
C GLY A 248 -0.34 10.96 -7.01
N CYS A 249 -0.26 9.63 -7.21
CA CYS A 249 -0.08 9.03 -8.53
C CYS A 249 -1.27 9.35 -9.46
N CYS A 250 -2.50 9.19 -8.99
CA CYS A 250 -3.69 9.44 -9.84
C CYS A 250 -3.75 10.89 -10.32
N ILE A 251 -3.54 11.87 -9.42
CA ILE A 251 -3.54 13.29 -9.77
C ILE A 251 -2.38 13.62 -10.72
N SER A 252 -1.18 13.10 -10.43
CA SER A 252 0.00 13.37 -11.25
C SER A 252 -0.11 12.79 -12.65
N ASN A 253 -1.01 11.84 -12.90
CA ASN A 253 -1.22 11.28 -14.24
C ASN A 253 -2.24 12.05 -15.09
N LEU A 254 -3.08 12.91 -14.49
CA LEU A 254 -4.19 13.55 -15.21
C LEU A 254 -3.73 14.40 -16.39
N HIS A 255 -2.58 15.07 -16.25
CA HIS A 255 -2.03 15.93 -17.29
C HIS A 255 -1.36 15.17 -18.44
N ALA A 256 -0.95 13.91 -18.24
CA ALA A 256 -0.06 13.19 -19.14
C ALA A 256 -0.61 13.08 -20.57
N THR A 257 -1.81 12.51 -20.72
CA THR A 257 -2.43 12.33 -22.05
C THR A 257 -2.85 13.65 -22.70
N PRO A 258 -3.52 14.59 -22.00
CA PRO A 258 -3.83 15.89 -22.59
C PRO A 258 -2.59 16.63 -23.07
N MET A 259 -1.53 16.69 -22.26
CA MET A 259 -0.30 17.40 -22.62
C MET A 259 0.46 16.70 -23.74
N PHE A 260 0.48 15.36 -23.76
CA PHE A 260 1.00 14.59 -24.89
C PHE A 260 0.28 14.94 -26.20
N LEU A 261 -1.05 15.00 -26.20
CA LEU A 261 -1.83 15.36 -27.38
C LEU A 261 -1.62 16.82 -27.79
N ILE A 262 -1.61 17.75 -26.83
CA ILE A 262 -1.33 19.17 -27.11
C ILE A 262 0.06 19.32 -27.73
N ALA A 263 1.09 18.76 -27.12
CA ALA A 263 2.46 18.83 -27.63
C ALA A 263 2.60 18.13 -29.00
N SER A 264 1.82 17.06 -29.24
CA SER A 264 1.85 16.33 -30.50
C SER A 264 1.16 17.08 -31.63
N TYR A 265 0.04 17.77 -31.40
CA TYR A 265 -0.81 18.34 -32.46
C TYR A 265 -0.77 19.86 -32.57
N VAL A 266 -0.42 20.60 -31.51
CA VAL A 266 -0.42 22.07 -31.51
C VAL A 266 0.92 22.63 -32.02
N PRO A 267 0.96 23.36 -33.15
CA PRO A 267 2.22 23.83 -33.75
C PRO A 267 3.06 24.74 -32.86
N ALA A 268 2.44 25.48 -31.93
CA ALA A 268 3.13 26.36 -30.98
C ALA A 268 4.12 25.62 -30.08
N PHE A 269 3.93 24.31 -29.86
CA PHE A 269 4.84 23.48 -29.08
C PHE A 269 6.09 23.05 -29.85
N SER A 270 6.20 23.32 -31.16
CA SER A 270 7.38 22.95 -31.98
C SER A 270 8.70 23.38 -31.35
N LYS A 271 8.78 24.62 -30.83
CA LYS A 271 9.98 25.15 -30.14
C LYS A 271 10.33 24.38 -28.87
N VAL A 272 9.32 23.92 -28.14
CA VAL A 272 9.50 23.12 -26.92
C VAL A 272 9.91 21.69 -27.28
N ASN A 273 9.26 21.12 -28.29
CA ASN A 273 9.49 19.75 -28.76
C ASN A 273 10.91 19.49 -29.26
N MET A 274 11.66 20.55 -29.60
CA MET A 274 13.09 20.44 -29.93
C MET A 274 13.93 19.94 -28.76
N TYR A 275 13.56 20.29 -27.52
CA TYR A 275 14.29 19.92 -26.30
C TYR A 275 13.51 18.92 -25.45
N PHE A 276 12.19 19.02 -25.47
CA PHE A 276 11.28 18.24 -24.64
C PHE A 276 10.23 17.56 -25.53
N ALA A 277 10.55 16.34 -25.98
CA ALA A 277 9.70 15.58 -26.89
C ALA A 277 8.26 15.41 -26.35
N PRO A 278 7.22 15.32 -27.19
CA PRO A 278 5.83 15.21 -26.72
C PRO A 278 5.58 14.09 -25.69
N SER A 279 6.25 12.95 -25.82
CA SER A 279 6.15 11.82 -24.89
C SER A 279 6.69 12.13 -23.49
N GLN A 280 7.55 13.15 -23.33
CA GLN A 280 8.09 13.57 -22.03
C GLN A 280 7.02 14.06 -21.05
N TRP A 281 5.86 14.51 -21.53
CA TRP A 281 4.71 14.81 -20.66
C TRP A 281 4.16 13.55 -19.97
N ILE A 282 4.29 12.38 -20.60
CA ILE A 282 3.97 11.09 -19.98
C ILE A 282 5.11 10.65 -19.06
N HIS A 283 6.37 10.86 -19.44
CA HIS A 283 7.50 10.55 -18.56
C HIS A 283 7.48 11.38 -17.28
N LEU A 284 6.99 12.62 -17.31
CA LEU A 284 6.79 13.43 -16.12
C LEU A 284 5.81 12.77 -15.13
N SER A 285 4.73 12.15 -15.61
CA SER A 285 3.84 11.41 -14.72
C SER A 285 4.49 10.14 -14.16
N VAL A 286 5.31 9.43 -14.96
CA VAL A 286 6.10 8.28 -14.48
C VAL A 286 7.07 8.67 -13.36
N PHE A 287 7.80 9.77 -13.53
CA PHE A 287 8.69 10.32 -12.50
C PHE A 287 7.94 10.54 -11.17
N MET A 288 6.73 11.11 -11.24
CA MET A 288 5.89 11.30 -10.05
C MET A 288 5.40 9.96 -9.47
N PHE A 289 5.09 8.96 -10.30
CA PHE A 289 4.73 7.62 -9.83
C PHE A 289 5.87 6.99 -9.03
N GLU A 290 7.10 7.13 -9.51
CA GLU A 290 8.30 6.65 -8.82
C GLU A 290 8.47 7.33 -7.47
N ILE A 291 8.26 8.65 -7.41
CA ILE A 291 8.30 9.39 -6.15
C ILE A 291 7.32 8.82 -5.12
N PHE A 292 6.05 8.76 -5.50
CA PHE A 292 5.00 8.36 -4.58
C PHE A 292 5.06 6.88 -4.24
N THR A 293 5.50 6.03 -5.15
CA THR A 293 5.49 4.58 -4.97
C THR A 293 6.72 4.06 -4.24
N ILE A 294 7.87 4.73 -4.35
CA ILE A 294 9.12 4.30 -3.73
C ILE A 294 9.45 5.11 -2.48
N PHE A 295 9.42 6.45 -2.54
CA PHE A 295 9.91 7.27 -1.43
C PHE A 295 8.87 7.45 -0.31
N VAL A 296 7.57 7.44 -0.60
CA VAL A 296 6.54 7.47 0.46
C VAL A 296 6.66 6.27 1.41
N PRO A 297 6.70 5.00 0.95
CA PRO A 297 6.92 3.88 1.85
C PRO A 297 8.28 3.92 2.56
N ALA A 298 9.34 4.38 1.89
CA ALA A 298 10.65 4.50 2.52
C ALA A 298 10.63 5.51 3.70
N CYS A 299 10.05 6.70 3.48
CA CYS A 299 9.86 7.71 4.51
C CYS A 299 8.99 7.20 5.67
N GLN A 300 7.94 6.43 5.36
CA GLN A 300 7.06 5.80 6.34
C GLN A 300 7.80 4.82 7.26
N VAL A 301 8.69 3.99 6.71
CA VAL A 301 9.54 3.08 7.51
C VAL A 301 10.47 3.87 8.43
N ILE A 302 11.14 4.91 7.92
CA ILE A 302 12.02 5.76 8.72
C ILE A 302 11.24 6.45 9.86
N GLN A 303 10.05 6.95 9.57
CA GLN A 303 9.19 7.57 10.57
C GLN A 303 8.76 6.57 11.64
N GLN A 304 8.42 5.34 11.27
CA GLN A 304 8.08 4.28 12.22
C GLN A 304 9.26 3.93 13.12
N TRP A 305 10.48 3.83 12.57
CA TRP A 305 11.67 3.59 13.38
C TRP A 305 11.93 4.71 14.38
N ALA A 306 11.80 5.96 13.94
CA ALA A 306 11.94 7.11 14.83
C ALA A 306 10.88 7.08 15.96
N GLN A 307 9.65 6.68 15.65
CA GLN A 307 8.58 6.53 16.64
C GLN A 307 8.84 5.36 17.60
N ALA A 308 9.20 4.18 17.09
CA ALA A 308 9.51 3.00 17.89
C ALA A 308 10.69 3.26 18.83
N LYS A 309 11.74 3.94 18.36
CA LYS A 309 12.88 4.33 19.19
C LYS A 309 12.48 5.28 20.32
N ARG A 310 11.58 6.24 20.05
CA ARG A 310 11.04 7.15 21.07
C ARG A 310 10.18 6.41 22.10
N ALA A 311 9.31 5.51 21.65
CA ALA A 311 8.47 4.71 22.53
C ALA A 311 9.32 3.79 23.43
N ALA A 312 10.32 3.11 22.88
CA ALA A 312 11.24 2.28 23.65
C ALA A 312 12.04 3.09 24.68
N ALA A 313 12.55 4.26 24.31
CA ALA A 313 13.25 5.15 25.23
C ALA A 313 12.35 5.65 26.36
N HIS A 314 11.08 5.95 26.06
CA HIS A 314 10.10 6.36 27.06
C HIS A 314 9.77 5.22 28.03
N ASN A 315 9.57 4.01 27.52
CA ASN A 315 9.31 2.82 28.35
C ASN A 315 10.48 2.51 29.29
N ALA A 316 11.72 2.57 28.79
CA ALA A 316 12.91 2.33 29.61
C ALA A 316 13.06 3.36 30.74
N ARG A 317 12.78 4.64 30.47
CA ARG A 317 12.77 5.69 31.50
C ARG A 317 11.71 5.42 32.57
N TRP A 318 10.50 5.03 32.17
CA TRP A 318 9.44 4.69 33.10
C TRP A 318 9.77 3.47 33.97
N GLU A 319 10.36 2.41 33.41
CA GLU A 319 10.81 1.26 34.20
C GLU A 319 11.85 1.68 35.24
N THR A 320 12.76 2.58 34.87
CA THR A 320 13.75 3.13 35.80
C THR A 320 13.10 3.99 36.89
N ASP A 321 12.17 4.89 36.53
CA ASP A 321 11.48 5.77 37.47
C ASP A 321 10.55 5.01 38.42
N SER A 322 9.88 3.95 37.93
CA SER A 322 9.06 3.07 38.76
C SER A 322 9.90 2.25 39.73
N GLN A 323 11.06 1.73 39.31
CA GLN A 323 12.03 1.08 40.20
C GLN A 323 12.61 2.05 41.25
N ILE A 324 12.90 3.30 40.86
CA ILE A 324 13.36 4.34 41.80
C ILE A 324 12.25 4.70 42.79
N THR A 325 10.99 4.75 42.36
CA THR A 325 9.85 5.07 43.23
C THR A 325 9.55 3.95 44.22
N THR A 326 9.69 2.67 43.83
CA THR A 326 9.58 1.52 44.73
C THR A 326 10.77 1.39 45.69
N LEU A 327 11.97 1.79 45.27
CA LEU A 327 13.17 1.88 46.14
C LEU A 327 13.10 3.05 47.14
N ARG A 328 12.47 4.17 46.78
CA ARG A 328 12.28 5.33 47.69
C ARG A 328 11.20 5.08 48.74
N THR A 329 10.16 4.33 48.41
CA THR A 329 9.11 3.94 49.38
C THR A 329 9.58 2.88 50.38
N SER A 330 10.68 2.17 50.11
CA SER A 330 11.31 1.22 51.04
C SER A 330 12.31 1.86 52.01
N HIS A 331 12.69 3.14 51.82
CA HIS A 331 13.65 3.84 52.70
C HIS A 331 13.05 4.96 53.58
N SER A 332 11.75 5.22 53.53
CA SER A 332 11.11 6.23 54.39
C SER A 332 10.31 5.59 55.54
N THR A 333 11.00 5.21 56.61
CA THR A 333 10.38 5.05 57.94
C THR A 333 10.12 6.42 58.54
N GLU A 334 9.14 7.17 58.04
CA GLU A 334 8.50 8.23 58.82
C GLU A 334 7.01 8.30 58.47
N ARG A 335 6.23 7.77 59.41
CA ARG A 335 4.77 7.77 59.43
C ARG A 335 4.30 9.17 59.82
N LYS A 336 3.98 10.02 58.85
CA LYS A 336 3.18 11.25 59.09
C LYS A 336 2.13 11.43 57.99
N HIS A 337 0.88 11.24 58.42
CA HIS A 337 -0.40 11.67 57.84
C HIS A 337 -0.53 11.72 56.31
N SER A 338 -1.16 10.67 55.78
CA SER A 338 -1.86 10.69 54.50
C SER A 338 -2.96 11.78 54.49
N PRO A 339 -3.08 12.60 53.43
CA PRO A 339 -4.38 13.03 52.98
C PRO A 339 -4.91 11.92 52.07
N SER A 340 -5.93 11.23 52.55
CA SER A 340 -6.83 10.42 51.73
C SER A 340 -7.40 11.27 50.60
N GLN A 341 -6.95 11.06 49.36
CA GLN A 341 -7.73 11.44 48.18
C GLN A 341 -8.52 10.21 47.74
N SER A 342 -9.73 10.12 48.28
CA SER A 342 -10.81 9.29 47.76
C SER A 342 -11.09 9.70 46.30
N ILE A 343 -10.71 8.84 45.36
CA ILE A 343 -11.20 8.91 43.98
C ILE A 343 -12.59 8.29 43.97
N THR A 344 -13.58 9.11 44.31
CA THR A 344 -14.98 8.87 44.00
C THR A 344 -15.48 10.10 43.28
N GLU A 345 -15.44 10.07 41.94
CA GLU A 345 -16.32 10.78 41.00
C GLU A 345 -15.93 10.35 39.57
N LYS A 346 -16.60 9.32 39.04
CA LYS A 346 -17.63 9.43 37.98
C LYS A 346 -17.15 10.17 36.71
N SER A 347 -16.85 9.39 35.67
CA SER A 347 -16.92 9.78 34.26
C SER A 347 -16.09 11.00 33.84
N GLN A 348 -14.76 10.88 33.83
CA GLN A 348 -13.91 11.80 33.07
C GLN A 348 -13.02 11.03 32.09
N THR A 349 -13.27 11.28 30.81
CA THR A 349 -12.39 10.91 29.70
C THR A 349 -10.98 11.40 29.98
N ILE A 350 -9.99 10.49 29.92
CA ILE A 350 -8.56 10.77 29.99
C ILE A 350 -8.25 12.09 29.27
N ASP A 351 -7.58 13.01 29.93
CA ASP A 351 -7.24 14.33 29.42
C ASP A 351 -5.91 14.26 28.66
N TYR A 352 -5.95 14.47 27.34
CA TYR A 352 -4.81 14.25 26.42
C TYR A 352 -4.06 15.55 26.08
N ALA A 353 -4.39 16.67 26.71
CA ALA A 353 -3.95 18.02 26.31
C ALA A 353 -2.58 18.45 26.89
N ASP A 354 -2.16 17.89 28.03
CA ASP A 354 -0.93 18.32 28.69
C ASP A 354 0.30 17.56 28.15
N SER A 355 1.33 18.32 27.76
CA SER A 355 2.60 17.77 27.25
C SER A 355 3.32 16.87 28.26
N ALA A 356 3.12 17.09 29.56
CA ALA A 356 3.63 16.23 30.63
C ALA A 356 2.78 14.95 30.86
N VAL A 357 1.50 14.97 30.46
CA VAL A 357 0.61 13.79 30.45
C VAL A 357 0.80 12.96 29.18
N GLY A 358 1.21 13.60 28.08
CA GLY A 358 1.63 12.95 26.83
C GLY A 358 2.64 11.83 27.05
N ASP A 359 3.59 12.02 27.96
CA ASP A 359 4.58 11.01 28.35
C ASP A 359 3.93 9.81 29.08
N ARG A 360 3.04 10.05 30.05
CA ARG A 360 2.32 8.96 30.76
C ARG A 360 1.44 8.08 29.86
N LEU A 361 1.01 8.62 28.71
CA LEU A 361 0.13 7.93 27.78
C LEU A 361 0.85 6.86 26.95
N PHE A 362 2.17 6.90 26.76
CA PHE A 362 2.88 5.88 25.96
C PHE A 362 3.21 4.59 26.74
N THR A 363 2.57 4.36 27.87
CA THR A 363 2.89 3.26 28.80
C THR A 363 2.02 2.02 28.59
N MET A 364 2.54 0.85 28.99
CA MET A 364 1.78 -0.42 28.99
C MET A 364 0.54 -0.35 29.91
N SER A 365 0.62 0.41 31.01
CA SER A 365 -0.52 0.62 31.91
C SER A 365 -1.67 1.35 31.23
N ALA A 366 -1.37 2.41 30.48
CA ALA A 366 -2.39 3.16 29.74
C ALA A 366 -3.04 2.29 28.64
N LEU A 367 -2.24 1.46 27.96
CA LEU A 367 -2.76 0.50 26.99
C LEU A 367 -3.69 -0.53 27.64
N ASN A 368 -3.28 -1.16 28.75
CA ASN A 368 -4.11 -2.12 29.46
C ASN A 368 -5.41 -1.48 29.95
N GLN A 369 -5.34 -0.27 30.51
CA GLN A 369 -6.54 0.46 30.93
C GLN A 369 -7.53 0.67 29.78
N VAL A 370 -7.05 1.07 28.59
CA VAL A 370 -7.93 1.24 27.43
C VAL A 370 -8.52 -0.08 26.94
N LEU A 371 -7.73 -1.16 26.99
CA LEU A 371 -8.20 -2.50 26.62
C LEU A 371 -9.29 -3.02 27.57
N ASP A 372 -9.17 -2.71 28.87
CA ASP A 372 -10.11 -3.14 29.90
C ASP A 372 -11.37 -2.27 29.97
N ASP A 373 -11.22 -0.94 29.87
CA ASP A 373 -12.32 0.03 30.02
C ASP A 373 -13.16 0.16 28.73
N ASN A 374 -12.52 0.50 27.61
CA ASN A 374 -13.21 0.74 26.33
C ASN A 374 -12.28 0.54 25.12
N PRO A 375 -12.11 -0.71 24.64
CA PRO A 375 -11.23 -0.99 23.51
C PRO A 375 -11.79 -0.51 22.15
N GLY A 376 -13.06 -0.10 22.07
CA GLY A 376 -13.75 0.22 20.82
C GLY A 376 -13.03 1.26 19.94
N PRO A 377 -12.68 2.45 20.44
CA PRO A 377 -11.95 3.44 19.65
C PRO A 377 -10.59 2.97 19.15
N LEU A 378 -9.88 2.16 19.93
CA LEU A 378 -8.59 1.57 19.56
C LEU A 378 -8.77 0.46 18.50
N GLN A 379 -9.83 -0.35 18.61
CA GLN A 379 -10.24 -1.35 17.62
C GLN A 379 -10.60 -0.70 16.28
N ASP A 380 -11.36 0.39 16.31
CA ASP A 380 -11.74 1.14 15.10
C ASP A 380 -10.52 1.78 14.43
N PHE A 381 -9.64 2.39 15.22
CA PHE A 381 -8.41 2.97 14.70
C PHE A 381 -7.49 1.91 14.08
N SER A 382 -7.26 0.82 14.81
CA SER A 382 -6.38 -0.28 14.35
C SER A 382 -6.91 -0.92 13.07
N ALA A 383 -8.22 -1.16 12.97
CA ALA A 383 -8.84 -1.74 11.78
C ALA A 383 -8.91 -0.77 10.59
N LEU A 384 -9.40 0.47 10.80
CA LEU A 384 -9.74 1.38 9.69
C LEU A 384 -8.58 2.26 9.23
N SER A 385 -7.59 2.48 10.10
CA SER A 385 -6.47 3.40 9.85
C SER A 385 -5.12 2.71 9.82
N ASP A 386 -4.86 1.82 10.78
CA ASP A 386 -3.55 1.17 10.92
C ASP A 386 -3.46 -0.22 10.27
N PHE A 387 -4.59 -0.76 9.80
CA PHE A 387 -4.72 -2.13 9.25
C PHE A 387 -4.08 -3.22 10.12
N SER A 388 -4.22 -3.08 11.43
CA SER A 388 -3.69 -3.96 12.48
C SER A 388 -4.80 -4.43 13.44
N GLY A 389 -6.06 -4.41 12.96
CA GLY A 389 -7.24 -4.69 13.75
C GLY A 389 -7.27 -6.09 14.34
N GLU A 390 -6.57 -7.04 13.73
CA GLU A 390 -6.43 -8.42 14.22
C GLU A 390 -5.81 -8.48 15.63
N ASN A 391 -4.88 -7.58 15.95
CA ASN A 391 -4.20 -7.56 17.25
C ASN A 391 -5.17 -7.19 18.37
N ILE A 392 -5.92 -6.10 18.21
CA ILE A 392 -6.90 -5.66 19.21
C ILE A 392 -8.08 -6.64 19.29
N ALA A 393 -8.49 -7.22 18.16
CA ALA A 393 -9.59 -8.17 18.11
C ALA A 393 -9.22 -9.48 18.82
N PHE A 394 -7.98 -9.95 18.65
CA PHE A 394 -7.43 -11.08 19.41
C PHE A 394 -7.43 -10.78 20.91
N LEU A 395 -6.84 -9.66 21.35
CA LEU A 395 -6.77 -9.30 22.78
C LEU A 395 -8.17 -9.21 23.41
N THR A 396 -9.13 -8.58 22.71
CA THR A 396 -10.51 -8.43 23.21
C THR A 396 -11.26 -9.76 23.28
N ARG A 397 -11.04 -10.68 22.32
CA ARG A 397 -11.65 -12.02 22.36
C ARG A 397 -10.96 -12.93 23.38
N LEU A 398 -9.65 -12.81 23.53
CA LEU A 398 -8.87 -13.56 24.51
C LEU A 398 -9.26 -13.16 25.94
N ALA A 399 -9.44 -11.86 26.22
CA ALA A 399 -9.90 -11.38 27.52
C ALA A 399 -11.28 -11.98 27.89
N ARG A 400 -12.21 -12.02 26.92
CA ARG A 400 -13.53 -12.67 27.11
C ARG A 400 -13.43 -14.18 27.33
N TRP A 401 -12.53 -14.84 26.60
CA TRP A 401 -12.26 -16.27 26.79
C TRP A 401 -11.70 -16.55 28.19
N LYS A 402 -10.69 -15.79 28.64
CA LYS A 402 -10.12 -15.89 30.00
C LYS A 402 -11.16 -15.59 31.09
N ALA A 403 -12.01 -14.60 30.89
CA ALA A 403 -13.09 -14.28 31.83
C ALA A 403 -14.16 -15.39 31.94
N SER A 404 -14.22 -16.31 30.96
CA SER A 404 -15.12 -17.46 30.99
C SER A 404 -14.54 -18.72 31.64
N TRP A 405 -13.31 -18.65 32.18
CA TRP A 405 -12.70 -19.79 32.88
C TRP A 405 -13.33 -20.01 34.26
N TYR A 406 -13.55 -21.28 34.59
CA TYR A 406 -13.96 -21.72 35.92
C TYR A 406 -12.74 -22.23 36.70
N ALA A 407 -12.76 -22.07 38.03
CA ALA A 407 -11.69 -22.54 38.91
C ALA A 407 -11.55 -24.09 38.88
N GLU A 408 -12.68 -24.80 38.80
CA GLU A 408 -12.73 -26.25 38.59
C GLU A 408 -13.72 -26.56 37.45
N PRO A 409 -13.25 -26.63 36.19
CA PRO A 409 -14.13 -26.87 35.06
C PRO A 409 -14.54 -28.35 34.97
N SER A 410 -15.83 -28.62 34.71
CA SER A 410 -16.29 -29.95 34.32
C SER A 410 -15.67 -30.35 32.97
N LYS A 411 -15.72 -31.66 32.61
CA LYS A 411 -15.23 -32.13 31.31
C LYS A 411 -15.88 -31.40 30.13
N GLU A 412 -17.18 -31.12 30.23
CA GLU A 412 -17.96 -30.40 29.20
C GLU A 412 -17.56 -28.94 29.11
N GLN A 413 -17.37 -28.28 30.27
CA GLN A 413 -16.89 -26.90 30.33
C GLN A 413 -15.47 -26.77 29.79
N ASN A 414 -14.60 -27.74 30.08
CA ASN A 414 -13.24 -27.79 29.56
C ASN A 414 -13.22 -27.98 28.03
N LEU A 415 -14.10 -28.84 27.50
CA LEU A 415 -14.29 -29.02 26.05
C LEU A 415 -14.82 -27.75 25.37
N GLU A 416 -15.75 -27.03 26.01
CA GLU A 416 -16.24 -25.74 25.49
C GLU A 416 -15.13 -24.68 25.49
N ALA A 417 -14.39 -24.58 26.58
CA ALA A 417 -13.20 -23.74 26.71
C ALA A 417 -12.17 -24.02 25.60
N TYR A 418 -11.91 -25.30 25.34
CA TYR A 418 -11.03 -25.75 24.26
C TYR A 418 -11.56 -25.39 22.88
N ASN A 419 -12.84 -25.59 22.61
CA ASN A 419 -13.46 -25.20 21.33
C ASN A 419 -13.35 -23.68 21.08
N ARG A 420 -13.59 -22.86 22.11
CA ARG A 420 -13.41 -21.40 21.99
C ARG A 420 -11.94 -21.00 21.80
N ALA A 421 -11.00 -21.73 22.41
CA ALA A 421 -9.56 -21.53 22.18
C ALA A 421 -9.16 -21.93 20.75
N LEU A 422 -9.72 -23.03 20.24
CA LEU A 422 -9.52 -23.50 18.88
C LEU A 422 -10.01 -22.48 17.85
N GLU A 423 -11.12 -21.78 18.13
CA GLU A 423 -11.58 -20.65 17.33
C GLU A 423 -10.59 -19.47 17.34
N LEU A 424 -10.01 -19.13 18.50
CA LEU A 424 -8.98 -18.09 18.59
C LEU A 424 -7.74 -18.47 17.76
N TYR A 425 -7.29 -19.71 17.86
CA TYR A 425 -6.18 -20.21 17.06
C TYR A 425 -6.49 -20.15 15.57
N ALA A 426 -7.64 -20.67 15.13
CA ALA A 426 -8.01 -20.69 13.72
C ALA A 426 -8.21 -19.29 13.12
N ASP A 427 -8.81 -18.37 13.88
CA ASP A 427 -9.15 -17.03 13.37
C ASP A 427 -7.96 -16.05 13.37
N PHE A 428 -6.97 -16.22 14.26
CA PHE A 428 -5.89 -15.24 14.45
C PHE A 428 -4.47 -15.79 14.41
N ILE A 429 -4.25 -17.09 14.62
CA ILE A 429 -2.90 -17.63 14.83
C ILE A 429 -2.47 -18.53 13.69
N SER A 430 -3.35 -19.45 13.28
CA SER A 430 -3.10 -20.41 12.21
C SER A 430 -2.61 -19.70 10.94
N PRO A 431 -1.38 -19.95 10.47
CA PRO A 431 -0.89 -19.41 9.20
C PRO A 431 -1.71 -19.86 7.99
N ARG A 432 -2.48 -20.94 8.17
CA ARG A 432 -3.20 -21.66 7.12
C ARG A 432 -4.66 -21.23 7.01
N ASP A 433 -5.28 -20.81 8.10
CA ASP A 433 -6.71 -20.47 8.15
C ASP A 433 -6.98 -19.00 8.47
N ALA A 434 -6.11 -18.34 9.25
CA ALA A 434 -6.32 -16.95 9.64
C ALA A 434 -6.13 -16.01 8.44
N GLU A 435 -7.08 -15.10 8.23
CA GLU A 435 -7.00 -14.11 7.14
C GLU A 435 -5.91 -13.05 7.40
N PHE A 436 -5.70 -12.73 8.68
CA PHE A 436 -4.63 -11.87 9.18
C PHE A 436 -3.96 -12.57 10.36
N PRO A 437 -3.01 -13.50 10.12
CA PRO A 437 -2.33 -14.20 11.19
C PRO A 437 -1.46 -13.23 12.00
N LEU A 438 -1.49 -13.40 13.32
CA LEU A 438 -0.67 -12.63 14.26
C LEU A 438 0.81 -12.87 13.99
N ASN A 439 1.60 -11.82 14.16
CA ASN A 439 3.05 -11.86 13.96
C ASN A 439 3.75 -12.45 15.19
N LEU A 440 3.58 -13.75 15.44
CA LEU A 440 4.19 -14.46 16.57
C LEU A 440 5.61 -14.95 16.26
N SER A 441 6.39 -15.20 17.31
CA SER A 441 7.70 -15.85 17.19
C SER A 441 7.53 -17.32 16.76
N SER A 442 8.53 -17.90 16.07
CA SER A 442 8.45 -19.31 15.65
C SER A 442 8.28 -20.30 16.83
N PRO A 443 8.91 -20.09 17.99
CA PRO A 443 8.65 -20.92 19.18
C PRO A 443 7.20 -20.86 19.65
N ASP A 444 6.63 -19.66 19.83
CA ASP A 444 5.25 -19.50 20.32
C ASP A 444 4.24 -20.10 19.33
N LEU A 445 4.49 -19.91 18.03
CA LEU A 445 3.66 -20.45 16.97
C LEU A 445 3.67 -21.98 16.97
N LYS A 446 4.85 -22.61 17.07
CA LYS A 446 4.98 -24.08 17.13
C LYS A 446 4.28 -24.67 18.35
N TYR A 447 4.43 -24.03 19.51
CA TYR A 447 3.75 -24.44 20.73
C TYR A 447 2.23 -24.47 20.55
N LEU A 448 1.65 -23.45 19.91
CA LEU A 448 0.22 -23.39 19.66
C LEU A 448 -0.23 -24.35 18.52
N GLU A 449 0.62 -24.57 17.50
CA GLU A 449 0.39 -25.57 16.46
C GLU A 449 0.31 -26.99 17.06
N GLU A 450 1.21 -27.34 17.99
CA GLU A 450 1.20 -28.65 18.66
C GLU A 450 -0.11 -28.95 19.39
N ILE A 451 -0.72 -27.91 19.97
CA ILE A 451 -1.98 -28.03 20.73
C ILE A 451 -3.19 -28.08 19.79
N PHE A 452 -3.27 -27.14 18.86
CA PHE A 452 -4.53 -26.86 18.16
C PHE A 452 -4.56 -27.38 16.71
N GLU A 453 -3.43 -27.51 16.02
CA GLU A 453 -3.40 -27.74 14.56
C GLU A 453 -4.10 -29.04 14.16
N LYS A 454 -3.91 -30.12 14.92
CA LYS A 454 -4.58 -31.41 14.66
C LYS A 454 -6.11 -31.27 14.73
N ALA A 455 -6.61 -30.64 15.79
CA ALA A 455 -8.04 -30.39 15.96
C ALA A 455 -8.57 -29.43 14.88
N THR A 456 -7.78 -28.41 14.53
CA THR A 456 -8.12 -27.50 13.42
C THR A 456 -8.20 -28.25 12.11
N ARG A 457 -7.28 -29.16 11.77
CA ARG A 457 -7.37 -29.95 10.53
C ARG A 457 -8.58 -30.87 10.49
N ILE A 458 -8.96 -31.48 11.62
CA ILE A 458 -10.16 -32.31 11.71
C ILE A 458 -11.41 -31.51 11.37
N LEU A 459 -11.53 -30.28 11.89
CA LEU A 459 -12.68 -29.42 11.62
C LEU A 459 -12.59 -28.72 10.27
N CYS A 460 -11.39 -28.26 9.89
CA CYS A 460 -11.15 -27.36 8.78
C CYS A 460 -10.80 -28.03 7.45
N GLY A 461 -10.30 -29.26 7.49
CA GLY A 461 -9.69 -29.94 6.35
C GLY A 461 -8.27 -29.46 6.05
N GLU A 462 -7.68 -30.04 5.00
CA GLU A 462 -6.35 -29.69 4.46
C GLU A 462 -6.23 -28.20 4.09
N ALA A 463 -5.03 -27.63 4.34
CA ALA A 463 -4.75 -26.21 4.17
C ALA A 463 -4.58 -25.79 2.70
N ARG A 464 -4.96 -24.55 2.37
CA ARG A 464 -4.94 -23.99 1.00
C ARG A 464 -3.75 -23.08 0.68
N VAL A 465 -2.93 -22.72 1.66
CA VAL A 465 -1.89 -21.68 1.51
C VAL A 465 -0.58 -22.14 2.15
N ASP A 466 0.53 -21.91 1.44
CA ASP A 466 1.89 -22.16 1.90
C ASP A 466 2.24 -21.22 3.08
N PRO A 467 2.58 -21.76 4.27
CA PRO A 467 2.86 -20.96 5.47
C PRO A 467 4.09 -20.06 5.33
N ALA A 468 4.99 -20.30 4.37
CA ALA A 468 6.13 -19.43 4.11
C ALA A 468 5.72 -18.08 3.48
N LEU A 469 4.53 -18.04 2.85
CA LEU A 469 4.08 -16.91 2.04
C LEU A 469 2.58 -16.66 2.23
N PRO A 470 2.14 -16.25 3.44
CA PRO A 470 0.71 -16.10 3.79
C PRO A 470 -0.05 -15.05 2.95
N PHE A 471 0.65 -14.28 2.11
CA PHE A 471 0.05 -13.33 1.16
C PHE A 471 0.49 -13.53 -0.30
N GLU A 472 1.32 -14.53 -0.64
CA GLU A 472 1.58 -14.88 -2.05
C GLU A 472 0.54 -15.85 -2.58
N MET A 473 0.40 -15.83 -3.91
CA MET A 473 -0.58 -16.63 -4.60
C MET A 473 -0.21 -18.12 -4.52
N PRO A 474 -1.15 -19.02 -4.18
CA PRO A 474 -0.91 -20.44 -4.38
C PRO A 474 -0.76 -20.71 -5.87
N SER A 475 0.40 -21.22 -6.27
CA SER A 475 0.63 -21.84 -7.57
C SER A 475 -0.30 -23.04 -7.73
N SER A 476 -0.79 -23.21 -8.95
CA SER A 476 -1.78 -24.20 -9.36
C SER A 476 -1.30 -25.63 -9.14
N ALA A 477 -1.79 -26.28 -8.08
CA ALA A 477 -2.06 -27.72 -8.01
C ALA A 477 -2.92 -27.99 -6.77
N GLY A 478 -4.18 -28.38 -6.94
CA GLY A 478 -5.05 -28.69 -5.82
C GLY A 478 -6.54 -28.58 -6.17
N THR A 479 -7.11 -29.73 -6.48
CA THR A 479 -8.52 -30.00 -6.81
C THR A 479 -9.47 -29.46 -5.73
N GLY A 480 -10.69 -29.12 -6.14
CA GLY A 480 -11.63 -28.27 -5.41
C GLY A 480 -11.97 -28.69 -3.98
N SER A 481 -11.97 -27.71 -3.07
CA SER A 481 -12.73 -27.74 -1.82
C SER A 481 -13.06 -26.30 -1.41
N SER A 482 -14.33 -26.00 -1.17
CA SER A 482 -14.89 -24.67 -0.99
C SER A 482 -14.29 -23.89 0.20
N ARG A 483 -14.39 -22.56 0.11
CA ARG A 483 -14.05 -21.59 1.17
C ARG A 483 -14.83 -21.96 2.44
N SER A 484 -14.14 -22.26 3.53
CA SER A 484 -14.81 -22.65 4.75
C SER A 484 -15.22 -21.41 5.58
N PRO A 485 -16.45 -21.36 6.10
CA PRO A 485 -16.86 -20.33 7.05
C PRO A 485 -16.03 -20.42 8.34
N THR A 486 -16.01 -19.33 9.12
CA THR A 486 -15.42 -19.29 10.47
C THR A 486 -15.90 -20.48 11.29
N LEU A 487 -15.01 -20.99 12.15
CA LEU A 487 -15.20 -22.21 12.93
C LEU A 487 -16.45 -22.14 13.86
N THR A 488 -16.95 -20.93 14.12
CA THR A 488 -18.24 -20.65 14.77
C THR A 488 -19.48 -21.24 14.08
N SER A 489 -19.41 -21.57 12.78
CA SER A 489 -20.49 -22.21 12.02
C SER A 489 -20.23 -23.71 11.77
N ARG A 490 -19.14 -24.27 12.31
CA ARG A 490 -18.76 -25.68 12.14
C ARG A 490 -19.23 -26.55 13.30
N ALA A 491 -19.21 -27.86 13.05
CA ALA A 491 -19.30 -28.87 14.11
C ALA A 491 -18.25 -28.59 15.20
N ARG A 492 -18.63 -28.79 16.47
CA ARG A 492 -17.71 -28.67 17.60
C ARG A 492 -16.73 -29.84 17.60
N TYR A 493 -15.49 -29.59 17.99
CA TYR A 493 -14.53 -30.66 18.25
C TYR A 493 -14.98 -31.46 19.47
N THR A 494 -15.06 -32.78 19.32
CA THR A 494 -15.48 -33.73 20.36
C THR A 494 -14.38 -34.76 20.69
N GLY A 495 -13.16 -34.55 20.20
CA GLY A 495 -12.03 -35.44 20.49
C GLY A 495 -11.32 -35.10 21.79
N ASP A 496 -10.21 -35.78 22.03
CA ASP A 496 -9.40 -35.59 23.24
C ASP A 496 -8.73 -34.22 23.27
N ILE A 497 -8.68 -33.62 24.47
CA ILE A 497 -8.03 -32.34 24.75
C ILE A 497 -6.57 -32.65 25.15
N PRO A 498 -5.56 -31.98 24.55
CA PRO A 498 -4.16 -32.15 24.94
C PRO A 498 -3.90 -31.77 26.42
N ASP A 499 -3.04 -32.53 27.10
CA ASP A 499 -2.73 -32.33 28.54
C ASP A 499 -2.07 -30.97 28.86
N ASN A 500 -1.43 -30.35 27.87
CA ASN A 500 -0.80 -29.04 27.99
C ASN A 500 -1.78 -27.86 27.77
N PHE A 501 -3.06 -28.13 27.51
CA PHE A 501 -4.08 -27.10 27.40
C PHE A 501 -4.50 -26.57 28.79
N GLY A 502 -4.53 -25.24 28.95
CA GLY A 502 -4.94 -24.61 30.19
C GLY A 502 -5.22 -23.11 30.04
N PRO A 503 -5.62 -22.43 31.13
CA PRO A 503 -5.96 -21.00 31.11
C PRO A 503 -4.81 -20.09 30.64
N ALA A 504 -3.57 -20.53 30.84
CA ALA A 504 -2.36 -19.79 30.48
C ALA A 504 -1.85 -20.08 29.05
N VAL A 505 -2.56 -20.90 28.25
CA VAL A 505 -2.06 -21.38 26.94
C VAL A 505 -1.71 -20.24 25.98
N PHE A 506 -2.35 -19.08 26.10
CA PHE A 506 -2.11 -17.92 25.24
C PHE A 506 -1.28 -16.81 25.92
N ASP A 507 -0.75 -16.98 27.13
CA ASP A 507 -0.12 -15.89 27.89
C ASP A 507 1.10 -15.30 27.18
N ALA A 508 1.95 -16.16 26.60
CA ALA A 508 3.10 -15.72 25.81
C ALA A 508 2.67 -14.92 24.57
N ALA A 509 1.67 -15.42 23.84
CA ALA A 509 1.11 -14.75 22.68
C ALA A 509 0.43 -13.42 23.05
N GLU A 510 -0.29 -13.36 24.17
CA GLU A 510 -0.90 -12.13 24.69
C GLU A 510 0.15 -11.07 25.01
N GLY A 511 1.20 -11.44 25.76
CA GLY A 511 2.28 -10.54 26.13
C GLY A 511 3.00 -9.98 24.90
N HIS A 512 3.29 -10.84 23.93
CA HIS A 512 3.91 -10.45 22.66
C HIS A 512 3.02 -9.50 21.84
N VAL A 513 1.72 -9.81 21.70
CA VAL A 513 0.78 -8.97 20.95
C VAL A 513 0.57 -7.62 21.64
N LYS A 514 0.46 -7.58 22.98
CA LYS A 514 0.41 -6.32 23.75
C LYS A 514 1.66 -5.47 23.49
N TYR A 515 2.84 -6.07 23.50
CA TYR A 515 4.08 -5.35 23.17
C TYR A 515 4.09 -4.84 21.73
N LEU A 516 3.63 -5.64 20.76
CA LEU A 516 3.51 -5.24 19.36
C LEU A 516 2.56 -4.05 19.17
N VAL A 517 1.41 -4.07 19.83
CA VAL A 517 0.44 -2.95 19.85
C VAL A 517 1.05 -1.72 20.49
N LEU A 518 1.70 -1.87 21.65
CA LEU A 518 2.34 -0.76 22.38
C LEU A 518 3.41 -0.06 21.55
N THR A 519 4.17 -0.79 20.77
CA THR A 519 5.30 -0.25 19.99
C THR A 519 4.91 0.26 18.60
N ASN A 520 3.86 -0.28 17.97
CA ASN A 520 3.50 0.05 16.59
C ASN A 520 2.20 0.83 16.44
N THR A 521 1.13 0.43 17.14
CA THR A 521 -0.23 0.95 16.90
C THR A 521 -0.58 2.03 17.92
N TRP A 522 -0.27 1.80 19.19
CA TRP A 522 -0.58 2.68 20.30
C TRP A 522 -0.01 4.10 20.14
N PRO A 523 1.26 4.31 19.71
CA PRO A 523 1.79 5.66 19.57
C PRO A 523 1.07 6.47 18.48
N LYS A 524 0.64 5.78 17.40
CA LYS A 524 -0.12 6.40 16.32
C LYS A 524 -1.54 6.77 16.78
N PHE A 525 -2.18 5.89 17.55
CA PHE A 525 -3.50 6.13 18.13
C PHE A 525 -3.50 7.36 19.05
N VAL A 526 -2.55 7.42 20.01
CA VAL A 526 -2.43 8.55 20.93
C VAL A 526 -2.22 9.86 20.16
N LYS A 527 -1.35 9.86 19.15
CA LYS A 527 -1.10 11.03 18.30
C LYS A 527 -2.34 11.46 17.51
N GLU A 528 -3.09 10.51 16.96
CA GLU A 528 -4.36 10.80 16.25
C GLU A 528 -5.42 11.37 17.21
N MET A 529 -5.45 10.90 18.46
CA MET A 529 -6.39 11.42 19.45
C MET A 529 -6.03 12.83 19.90
N GLN A 530 -4.74 13.10 20.10
CA GLN A 530 -4.24 14.45 20.35
C GLN A 530 -4.50 15.40 19.18
N SER A 531 -4.30 14.95 17.93
CA SER A 531 -4.53 15.79 16.74
C SER A 531 -6.01 16.13 16.57
N ARG A 532 -6.92 15.16 16.75
CA ARG A 532 -8.37 15.39 16.68
C ARG A 532 -8.84 16.36 17.75
N ARG A 533 -8.37 16.22 19.00
CA ARG A 533 -8.74 17.16 20.07
C ARG A 533 -8.23 18.58 19.81
N ARG A 534 -6.96 18.76 19.42
CA ARG A 534 -6.43 20.07 19.02
C ARG A 534 -7.23 20.71 17.88
N SER A 535 -7.63 19.92 16.88
CA SER A 535 -8.47 20.41 15.79
C SER A 535 -9.87 20.81 16.24
N SER A 536 -10.45 20.07 17.20
CA SER A 536 -11.75 20.39 17.80
C SER A 536 -11.71 21.61 18.70
N GLU A 537 -10.61 21.82 19.43
CA GLU A 537 -10.37 23.01 20.26
C GLU A 537 -10.18 24.25 19.40
N THR A 538 -9.46 24.12 18.28
CA THR A 538 -9.29 25.22 17.30
C THR A 538 -10.62 25.58 16.63
N ALA A 539 -11.51 24.60 16.41
CA ALA A 539 -12.85 24.83 15.87
C ALA A 539 -13.81 25.43 16.93
N ARG A 540 -13.67 25.05 18.21
CA ARG A 540 -14.43 25.62 19.33
C ARG A 540 -13.99 27.05 19.68
N SER A 541 -12.70 27.33 19.62
CA SER A 541 -12.15 28.69 19.79
C SER A 541 -12.44 29.61 18.60
N GLY A 542 -12.98 29.08 17.49
CA GLY A 542 -13.50 29.89 16.38
C GLY A 542 -14.94 30.37 16.61
N PHE A 543 -15.60 29.95 17.69
CA PHE A 543 -16.98 30.31 18.02
C PHE A 543 -17.12 31.17 19.28
N SER A 544 -16.02 31.42 19.98
CA SER A 544 -15.95 32.37 21.10
C SER A 544 -14.76 33.30 20.87
N ASP A 545 -15.09 34.59 20.75
CA ASP A 545 -14.25 35.75 20.46
C ASP A 545 -13.87 35.99 18.99
N GLU A 546 -14.45 37.07 18.47
CA GLU A 546 -13.98 37.81 17.30
C GLU A 546 -12.46 37.98 17.34
N SER A 547 -11.78 37.43 16.33
CA SER A 547 -10.70 38.14 15.65
C SER A 547 -10.33 37.42 14.35
N ASP A 548 -10.64 38.09 13.24
CA ASP A 548 -10.17 37.76 11.91
C ASP A 548 -8.63 37.69 11.88
N MET A 549 -8.07 36.48 11.89
CA MET A 549 -6.72 36.25 11.36
C MET A 549 -6.69 34.95 10.56
N THR A 550 -6.90 35.11 9.25
CA THR A 550 -6.78 34.07 8.24
C THR A 550 -5.36 33.51 8.14
N LEU A 551 -5.26 32.24 7.74
CA LEU A 551 -4.05 31.42 7.53
C LEU A 551 -2.92 32.09 6.73
N THR A 552 -3.22 33.15 5.98
CA THR A 552 -2.28 33.98 5.23
C THR A 552 -1.34 34.77 6.14
N SER A 553 -1.77 35.18 7.34
CA SER A 553 -0.93 35.92 8.29
C SER A 553 0.18 35.06 8.91
N ARG A 554 -0.11 33.80 9.26
CA ARG A 554 0.86 32.85 9.83
C ARG A 554 1.94 32.42 8.84
N VAL A 555 1.65 32.49 7.54
CA VAL A 555 2.63 32.25 6.48
C VAL A 555 3.46 33.50 6.24
N SER A 556 2.85 34.69 6.27
CA SER A 556 3.54 35.97 6.14
C SER A 556 4.55 36.21 7.27
N ASP A 557 4.20 35.90 8.52
CA ASP A 557 5.09 36.10 9.67
C ASP A 557 6.31 35.16 9.63
N LYS A 558 6.13 33.92 9.16
CA LYS A 558 7.24 32.97 8.97
C LYS A 558 8.16 33.37 7.83
N ILE A 559 7.62 33.95 6.76
CA ILE A 559 8.41 34.47 5.64
C ILE A 559 9.16 35.75 6.07
N ALA A 560 8.52 36.65 6.80
CA ALA A 560 9.15 37.87 7.32
C ALA A 560 10.27 37.56 8.34
N THR A 561 10.08 36.54 9.18
CA THR A 561 11.11 36.08 10.13
C THR A 561 12.29 35.41 9.42
N PHE A 562 12.03 34.65 8.34
CA PHE A 562 13.08 34.04 7.53
C PHE A 562 13.89 35.09 6.75
N VAL A 563 13.24 36.12 6.19
CA VAL A 563 13.91 37.21 5.48
C VAL A 563 14.76 38.08 6.41
N ARG A 564 14.32 38.33 7.66
CA ARG A 564 15.13 39.02 8.68
C ARG A 564 16.32 38.21 9.21
N SER A 565 16.38 36.91 8.93
CA SER A 565 17.52 36.06 9.30
C SER A 565 18.57 35.93 8.20
N LEU A 566 18.29 36.50 7.01
CA LEU A 566 19.15 36.47 5.82
C LEU A 566 19.73 37.84 5.46
N VAL A 567 19.47 38.86 6.28
CA VAL A 567 20.15 40.16 6.32
C VAL A 567 20.71 40.32 7.71
#